data_AF-A0A378AN02-F1
#
_entry.id   AF-A0A378AN02-F1
#
_cell.length_a   1.000
_cell.length_b   1.000
_cell.length_c   1.000
_cell.angle_alpha   90.00
_cell.angle_beta   90.00
_cell.angle_gamma   90.00
#
_symmetry.space_group_name_H-M   'P 1'
#
loop_
_entity.id
_entity.type
_entity.pdbx_description
1 polymer ?
#
loop_
_entity_poly.entity_id
_entity_poly.type
_entity_poly.pdbx_seq_one_letter_code
_entity_poly.pdbx_strand_id
1 'polypeptide(L)' 'MFVDPPFRQGLLEETLRLLETQGWLADEALVYVESEVENGLPPVPANWQLYREKVAGQVAYRLYQREAQGEHHAD' A
#
# COMPACT_ATOMS: atom_id res chain seq x y z
N MET A 1 1.51 0.03 9.04
CA MET A 1 0.05 0.27 8.92
C MET A 1 -0.61 -0.96 8.31
N PHE A 2 -1.81 -1.33 8.77
CA PHE A 2 -2.57 -2.47 8.25
C PHE A 2 -3.82 -1.95 7.54
N VAL A 3 -4.07 -2.43 6.32
CA VAL A 3 -5.17 -2.00 5.45
C VAL A 3 -5.94 -3.24 4.99
N ASP A 4 -7.09 -3.47 5.61
CA ASP A 4 -8.03 -4.56 5.30
C ASP A 4 -9.43 -3.96 5.05
N PRO A 5 -9.66 -3.36 3.87
CA PRO A 5 -10.94 -2.76 3.53
C PRO A 5 -11.93 -3.86 3.12
N PRO A 6 -13.24 -3.67 3.34
CA PRO A 6 -14.23 -4.63 2.87
C PRO A 6 -14.14 -4.81 1.35
N PHE A 7 -14.20 -6.07 0.91
CA PHE A 7 -13.96 -6.50 -0.47
C PHE A 7 -14.84 -5.77 -1.51
N ARG A 8 -14.30 -5.63 -2.73
CA ARG A 8 -15.01 -5.18 -3.96
C ARG A 8 -15.67 -3.80 -3.96
N GLN A 9 -15.29 -2.88 -3.08
CA GLN A 9 -15.93 -1.55 -3.02
C GLN A 9 -15.10 -0.41 -3.61
N GLY A 10 -13.96 -0.70 -4.26
CA GLY A 10 -13.03 0.36 -4.73
C GLY A 10 -12.36 1.15 -3.59
N LEU A 11 -12.63 0.78 -2.33
CA LEU A 11 -12.13 1.46 -1.14
C LEU A 11 -10.64 1.31 -0.92
N LEU A 12 -10.04 0.24 -1.47
CA LEU A 12 -8.61 0.01 -1.31
C LEU A 12 -7.81 1.14 -1.96
N GLU A 13 -8.06 1.44 -3.23
CA GLU A 13 -7.39 2.53 -3.95
C GLU A 13 -7.58 3.88 -3.25
N GLU A 14 -8.81 4.19 -2.84
CA GLU A 14 -9.13 5.40 -2.09
C GLU A 14 -8.32 5.50 -0.80
N THR A 15 -8.28 4.41 -0.04
CA THR A 15 -7.56 4.34 1.23
C THR A 15 -6.08 4.58 1.00
N LEU A 16 -5.45 3.83 0.09
CA LEU A 16 -4.01 3.96 -0.19
C LEU A 16 -3.65 5.39 -0.64
N ARG A 17 -4.50 6.03 -1.45
CA ARG A 17 -4.32 7.42 -1.87
C ARG A 17 -4.45 8.40 -0.70
N LEU A 18 -5.42 8.23 0.18
CA LEU A 18 -5.60 9.07 1.35
C LEU A 18 -4.43 8.92 2.34
N LEU A 19 -3.93 7.69 2.54
CA LEU A 19 -2.78 7.44 3.40
C LEU A 19 -1.55 8.22 2.96
N GLU A 20 -1.28 8.28 1.65
CA GLU A 20 -0.16 9.06 1.13
C GLU A 20 -0.43 10.57 1.17
N THR A 21 -1.59 11.01 0.67
CA THR A 21 -1.87 12.46 0.51
C THR A 21 -2.11 13.19 1.82
N GLN A 22 -2.55 12.50 2.88
CA GLN A 22 -2.76 13.09 4.20
C GLN A 22 -1.51 13.02 5.10
N GLY A 23 -0.40 12.43 4.63
CA GLY A 23 0.85 12.36 5.40
C GLY A 23 0.75 11.50 6.66
N TRP A 24 -0.10 10.47 6.68
CA TRP A 24 -0.27 9.59 7.84
C TRP A 24 0.82 8.52 7.96
N LEU A 25 1.69 8.43 6.96
CA LEU A 25 2.75 7.44 6.87
C LEU A 25 4.11 8.08 7.14
N ALA A 26 4.93 7.40 7.95
CA ALA A 26 6.34 7.72 8.11
C ALA A 26 7.13 7.46 6.82
N ASP A 27 8.34 8.00 6.73
CA ASP A 27 9.19 7.98 5.52
C ASP A 27 9.53 6.58 5.01
N GLU A 28 9.68 5.62 5.91
CA GLU A 28 9.93 4.21 5.57
C GLU A 28 8.79 3.30 6.07
N ALA A 29 7.55 3.80 6.03
CA ALA A 29 6.42 3.06 6.55
C ALA A 29 6.19 1.76 5.78
N LEU A 30 5.98 0.68 6.52
CA LEU A 30 5.48 -0.58 5.98
C LEU A 30 3.95 -0.57 5.98
N VAL A 31 3.35 -0.85 4.82
CA VAL A 31 1.90 -0.91 4.63
C VAL A 31 1.52 -2.31 4.18
N TYR A 32 0.83 -3.02 5.06
CA TYR A 32 0.30 -4.35 4.77
C TYR A 32 -1.12 -4.24 4.22
N VAL A 33 -1.38 -4.90 3.10
CA VAL A 33 -2.64 -4.84 2.34
C VAL A 33 -3.13 -6.25 2.05
N GLU A 34 -4.41 -6.51 2.37
CA GLU A 34 -5.12 -7.71 1.91
C GLU A 34 -6.09 -7.34 0.79
N SER A 35 -6.09 -8.09 -0.31
CA SER A 35 -7.03 -7.86 -1.40
C SER A 35 -7.31 -9.14 -2.18
N GLU A 36 -8.41 -9.16 -2.93
CA GLU A 36 -8.70 -10.26 -3.86
C GLU A 36 -7.69 -10.26 -5.03
N VAL A 37 -7.34 -11.45 -5.53
CA VAL A 37 -6.39 -11.62 -6.65
C VAL A 37 -6.99 -11.24 -8.01
N GLU A 38 -8.32 -11.32 -8.14
CA GLU A 38 -9.03 -11.19 -9.42
C GLU A 38 -8.86 -9.79 -10.05
N ASN A 39 -8.64 -8.78 -9.21
CA ASN A 39 -8.43 -7.39 -9.62
C ASN A 39 -6.94 -7.05 -9.85
N GLY A 40 -6.03 -8.02 -9.76
CA GLY A 40 -4.61 -7.82 -9.98
C GLY A 40 -3.91 -7.03 -8.86
N LEU A 41 -2.90 -6.24 -9.23
CA LEU A 41 -2.21 -5.34 -8.30
C LEU A 41 -3.05 -4.08 -8.12
N PRO A 42 -3.35 -3.66 -6.88
CA PRO A 42 -4.01 -2.39 -6.65
C PRO A 42 -3.13 -1.24 -7.15
N PRO A 43 -3.72 -0.16 -7.69
CA PRO A 43 -2.97 1.05 -7.95
C PRO A 43 -2.46 1.59 -6.61
N VAL A 44 -1.14 1.60 -6.46
CA VAL A 44 -0.45 2.17 -5.28
C VAL A 44 0.28 3.45 -5.68
N PRO A 45 0.49 4.39 -4.75
CA PRO A 45 1.34 5.56 -4.99
C PRO A 45 2.72 5.15 -5.54
N ALA A 46 3.30 5.97 -6.42
CA ALA A 46 4.53 5.63 -7.13
C ALA A 46 5.76 5.44 -6.21
N ASN A 47 5.72 6.03 -5.02
CA ASN A 47 6.75 5.93 -4.00
C ASN A 47 6.55 4.71 -3.07
N TRP A 48 5.62 3.82 -3.38
CA TRP A 48 5.45 2.57 -2.64
C TRP A 48 6.02 1.41 -3.44
N GLN A 49 6.98 0.72 -2.86
CA GLN A 49 7.62 -0.45 -3.44
C GLN A 49 7.02 -1.72 -2.86
N LEU A 50 6.70 -2.69 -3.71
CA LEU A 50 6.27 -4.00 -3.24
C LEU A 50 7.46 -4.73 -2.61
N TYR A 51 7.42 -4.92 -1.29
CA TYR A 51 8.48 -5.56 -0.53
C TYR A 51 8.27 -7.07 -0.41
N ARG A 52 7.03 -7.52 -0.14
CA ARG A 52 6.66 -8.94 -0.11
C ARG A 52 5.26 -9.15 -0.66
N GLU A 53 5.05 -10.29 -1.32
CA GLU A 53 3.74 -10.76 -1.74
C GLU A 53 3.59 -12.24 -1.37
N LYS A 54 2.38 -12.60 -0.94
CA LYS A 54 1.94 -13.98 -0.79
C LYS A 54 0.50 -14.09 -1.29
N VAL A 55 0.23 -15.11 -2.08
CA VAL A 55 -1.13 -15.43 -2.53
C VAL A 55 -1.58 -16.74 -1.87
N ALA A 56 -2.80 -16.75 -1.31
CA ALA A 56 -3.44 -17.97 -0.83
C ALA A 56 -4.89 -18.02 -1.32
N GLY A 57 -5.19 -18.99 -2.19
CA GLY A 57 -6.51 -19.10 -2.80
C GLY A 57 -6.83 -17.84 -3.61
N GLN A 58 -7.91 -17.14 -3.23
CA GLN A 58 -8.39 -15.93 -3.91
C GLN A 58 -7.93 -14.62 -3.25
N VAL A 59 -7.05 -14.68 -2.24
CA VAL A 59 -6.57 -13.51 -1.50
C VAL A 59 -5.06 -13.33 -1.71
N ALA A 60 -4.66 -12.10 -1.99
CA ALA A 60 -3.28 -11.62 -2.01
C ALA A 60 -2.99 -10.81 -0.74
N TYR A 61 -1.90 -11.17 -0.09
CA TYR A 61 -1.31 -10.46 1.04
C TYR A 61 -0.06 -9.75 0.55
N ARG A 62 -0.05 -8.42 0.62
CA ARG A 62 1.04 -7.60 0.10
C ARG A 62 1.59 -6.71 1.19
N LEU A 63 2.90 -6.57 1.22
CA LEU A 63 3.59 -5.64 2.07
C LEU A 63 4.32 -4.65 1.17
N TYR A 64 3.92 -3.40 1.26
CA TYR A 64 4.56 -2.28 0.58
C TYR A 64 5.48 -1.55 1.55
N GLN A 65 6.61 -1.10 1.06
CA GLN A 65 7.46 -0.14 1.74
C GLN A 65 7.29 1.20 1.05
N ARG A 66 6.85 2.21 1.81
CA ARG A 66 6.87 3.59 1.36
C ARG A 66 8.31 4.08 1.36
N GLU A 67 8.69 4.78 0.31
CA GLU A 67 9.86 5.63 0.24
C GLU A 67 9.36 7.06 0.32
N ALA A 68 9.95 7.88 1.20
CA ALA A 68 9.65 9.30 1.19
C ALA A 68 10.01 9.90 -0.17
N GLN A 69 9.14 10.74 -0.73
CA GLN A 69 9.48 11.57 -1.88
C GLN A 69 10.42 12.69 -1.41
N GLY A 70 11.68 12.33 -1.14
CA GLY A 70 12.82 13.21 -0.91
C GLY A 70 12.62 14.43 -0.01
N GLU A 71 12.99 14.31 1.26
CA GLU A 71 13.97 15.25 1.81
C GLU A 71 15.27 14.48 2.02
N HIS A 72 16.14 14.49 1.01
CA HIS A 72 17.57 14.29 1.24
C HIS A 72 18.04 15.50 2.07
N HIS A 73 17.86 15.44 3.40
CA HIS A 73 18.61 16.31 4.31
C HIS A 73 20.01 15.71 4.44
N ALA A 74 20.82 15.91 3.40
CA ALA A 74 22.27 15.79 3.53
C ALA A 74 22.77 17.14 4.06
N ASP A 75 23.07 17.20 5.36
CA ASP A 75 23.92 18.22 5.97
C ASP A 75 25.40 17.93 5.64
#